data_AF-A0A4R5LPN0-F1
#
_entry.id   AF-A0A4R5LPN0-F1
#
_cell.length_a   1.000
_cell.length_b   1.000
_cell.length_c   1.000
_cell.angle_alpha   90.00
_cell.angle_beta   90.00
_cell.angle_gamma   90.00
#
_symmetry.space_group_name_H-M   'P 1'
#
loop_
_entity.id
_entity.type
_entity.pdbx_description
1 polymer ?
#
loop_
_entity_poly.entity_id
_entity_poly.type
_entity_poly.pdbx_seq_one_letter_code
_entity_poly.pdbx_strand_id
1 'polypeptide(L)'
;MSIRNLVLLGVVAIAAYWYYQNQYQLSRGTPLEQQWQQNAAALDKCVKQETTMAAAAGMAGVSMSLEDARAYCAGELGLYPEDGHWKKY
;
A
#
# COMPACT_ATOMS: atom_id res chain seq x y z
N MET A 1 32.18 -38.41 1.03
CA MET A 1 31.80 -37.21 0.24
C MET A 1 33.06 -36.66 -0.41
N SER A 2 33.13 -36.58 -1.73
CA SER A 2 34.32 -36.09 -2.44
C SER A 2 34.41 -34.58 -2.38
N ILE A 3 35.63 -34.01 -2.33
CA ILE A 3 35.89 -32.54 -2.29
C ILE A 3 35.13 -31.79 -3.40
N ARG A 4 34.98 -32.43 -4.57
CA ARG A 4 34.21 -31.90 -5.70
C ARG A 4 32.75 -31.61 -5.34
N ASN A 5 32.12 -32.43 -4.50
CA ASN A 5 30.73 -32.24 -4.09
C ASN A 5 30.60 -31.09 -3.08
N LEU A 6 31.61 -30.86 -2.24
CA LEU A 6 31.63 -29.72 -1.30
C LEU A 6 31.77 -28.38 -2.04
N VAL A 7 32.63 -28.33 -3.07
CA VAL A 7 32.80 -27.13 -3.89
C VAL A 7 31.51 -26.81 -4.65
N LEU A 8 30.86 -27.82 -5.25
CA LEU A 8 29.58 -27.62 -5.94
C LEU A 8 28.48 -27.11 -5.01
N LEU A 9 28.36 -27.70 -3.81
CA LEU A 9 27.39 -27.23 -2.81
C LEU A 9 27.66 -25.80 -2.36
N GLY A 10 28.93 -25.43 -2.18
CA GLY A 10 29.32 -24.06 -1.84
C GLY A 10 28.91 -23.04 -2.90
N VAL A 11 29.16 -23.34 -4.18
CA VAL A 11 28.80 -22.45 -5.30
C VAL A 11 27.29 -22.27 -5.40
N VAL A 12 26.52 -23.36 -5.27
CA VAL A 12 25.04 -23.32 -5.31
C VAL A 12 24.49 -22.51 -4.13
N ALA A 13 25.03 -22.68 -2.92
CA ALA A 13 24.58 -21.93 -1.76
C ALA A 13 24.86 -20.43 -1.89
N ILE A 14 26.03 -20.04 -2.42
CA ILE A 14 26.39 -18.64 -2.64
C ILE A 14 25.49 -18.01 -3.72
N ALA A 15 25.25 -18.73 -4.83
CA ALA A 15 24.36 -18.25 -5.90
C ALA A 15 22.91 -18.11 -5.42
N ALA A 16 22.42 -19.06 -4.64
CA ALA A 16 21.09 -19.00 -4.04
C ALA A 16 20.95 -17.84 -3.05
N TYR A 17 21.98 -17.61 -2.21
CA TYR A 17 22.01 -16.49 -1.27
C TYR A 17 22.01 -15.14 -1.99
N TRP A 18 22.82 -15.00 -3.05
CA TRP A 18 22.88 -13.79 -3.85
C TRP A 18 21.56 -13.50 -4.56
N TYR A 19 20.93 -14.53 -5.15
CA TYR A 19 19.61 -14.40 -5.78
C TYR A 19 18.52 -14.00 -4.78
N TYR A 20 18.52 -14.61 -3.58
CA TYR A 20 17.55 -14.29 -2.53
C TYR A 20 17.72 -12.85 -2.00
N GLN A 21 18.96 -12.41 -1.74
CA GLN A 21 19.24 -11.04 -1.31
C GLN A 21 18.88 -10.02 -2.40
N ASN A 22 19.30 -10.26 -3.64
CA ASN A 22 19.26 -9.22 -4.68
C ASN A 22 17.92 -9.15 -5.43
N GLN A 23 17.29 -10.28 -5.75
CA GLN A 23 16.03 -10.29 -6.52
C GLN A 23 14.79 -10.37 -5.63
N TYR A 24 14.88 -11.17 -4.56
CA TYR A 24 13.73 -11.49 -3.75
C TYR A 24 13.43 -10.43 -2.68
N GLN A 25 14.44 -9.75 -2.12
CA GLN A 25 14.21 -8.62 -1.21
C GLN A 25 13.79 -7.35 -1.95
N LEU A 26 14.40 -7.04 -3.09
CA LEU A 26 13.99 -5.89 -3.92
C LEU A 26 12.54 -6.01 -4.42
N SER A 27 12.06 -7.23 -4.70
CA SER A 27 10.68 -7.45 -5.14
C SER A 27 9.63 -7.45 -4.01
N ARG A 28 10.05 -7.47 -2.73
CA ARG A 28 9.15 -7.50 -1.56
C ARG A 28 8.85 -6.14 -0.96
N GLY A 29 9.58 -5.11 -1.32
CA GLY A 29 9.11 -3.75 -1.09
C GLY A 29 7.91 -3.55 -2.00
N THR A 30 6.69 -3.52 -1.44
CA THR A 30 5.57 -2.95 -2.19
C THR A 30 6.06 -1.59 -2.68
N PRO A 31 6.08 -1.33 -4.00
CA PRO A 31 6.57 -0.06 -4.51
C PRO A 31 5.85 1.04 -3.72
N LEU A 32 6.58 2.04 -3.22
CA LEU A 32 5.96 3.16 -2.49
C LEU A 32 4.78 3.73 -3.30
N GLU A 33 4.96 3.78 -4.62
CA GLU A 33 3.94 4.11 -5.61
C GLU A 33 2.66 3.27 -5.48
N GLN A 34 2.80 1.97 -5.30
CA GLN A 34 1.68 1.03 -5.20
C GLN A 34 0.98 1.17 -3.83
N GLN A 35 1.72 1.46 -2.76
CA GLN A 35 1.12 1.82 -1.46
C GLN A 35 0.33 3.12 -1.56
N TRP A 36 0.86 4.15 -2.21
CA TRP A 36 0.15 5.41 -2.40
C TRP A 36 -1.12 5.24 -3.23
N GLN A 37 -1.07 4.43 -4.29
CA GLN A 37 -2.25 4.11 -5.09
C GLN A 37 -3.30 3.35 -4.27
N GLN A 38 -2.89 2.39 -3.44
CA GLN A 38 -3.80 1.65 -2.56
C GLN A 38 -4.44 2.57 -1.51
N ASN A 39 -3.66 3.47 -0.90
CA ASN A 39 -4.16 4.45 0.07
C ASN A 39 -5.16 5.42 -0.57
N ALA A 40 -4.84 5.95 -1.75
CA ALA A 40 -5.74 6.83 -2.50
C ALA A 40 -7.04 6.11 -2.89
N ALA A 41 -6.96 4.84 -3.32
CA ALA A 41 -8.13 4.05 -3.67
C ALA A 41 -9.01 3.71 -2.45
N ALA A 42 -8.40 3.39 -1.30
CA ALA A 42 -9.13 3.15 -0.06
C ALA A 42 -9.87 4.41 0.41
N LEU A 43 -9.21 5.56 0.30
CA LEU A 43 -9.78 6.86 0.65
C LEU A 43 -10.93 7.27 -0.29
N ASP A 44 -10.76 7.11 -1.62
CA ASP A 44 -11.83 7.37 -2.60
C ASP A 44 -13.06 6.47 -2.37
N LYS A 45 -12.83 5.20 -2.02
CA LYS A 45 -13.92 4.26 -1.72
C LYS A 45 -14.71 4.68 -0.48
N CYS A 46 -14.01 5.09 0.59
CA CYS A 46 -14.65 5.61 1.80
C CYS A 46 -15.47 6.88 1.50
N VAL A 47 -14.88 7.85 0.80
CA VAL A 47 -15.57 9.10 0.42
C VAL A 47 -16.80 8.83 -0.43
N LYS A 48 -16.70 7.92 -1.42
CA LYS A 48 -17.86 7.52 -2.23
C LYS A 48 -18.93 6.87 -1.39
N GLN A 49 -18.58 6.02 -0.44
CA GLN A 49 -19.55 5.37 0.43
C GLN A 49 -20.28 6.40 1.31
N GLU A 50 -19.54 7.33 1.93
CA GLU A 50 -20.13 8.40 2.75
C GLU A 50 -21.03 9.32 1.93
N THR A 51 -20.55 9.79 0.77
CA THR A 51 -21.32 10.68 -0.11
C THR A 51 -22.55 9.99 -0.71
N THR A 52 -22.46 8.70 -1.08
CA THR A 52 -23.60 7.94 -1.58
C THR A 52 -24.60 7.58 -0.49
N MET A 53 -24.16 7.29 0.74
CA MET A 53 -25.06 7.11 1.89
C MET A 53 -25.77 8.41 2.25
N ALA A 54 -25.06 9.54 2.25
CA ALA A 54 -25.66 10.86 2.46
C ALA A 54 -26.71 11.20 1.37
N ALA A 55 -26.39 10.89 0.11
CA ALA A 55 -27.30 11.08 -1.02
C ALA A 55 -28.53 10.13 -0.94
N ALA A 56 -28.32 8.86 -0.59
CA ALA A 56 -29.37 7.86 -0.47
C ALA A 56 -30.29 8.12 0.74
N ALA A 57 -29.77 8.74 1.81
CA ALA A 57 -30.55 9.12 2.98
C ALA A 57 -31.49 10.32 2.75
N GLY A 58 -31.53 10.89 1.54
CA GLY A 58 -32.45 12.00 1.19
C GLY A 58 -32.20 13.30 1.98
N MET A 59 -31.07 13.39 2.69
CA MET A 59 -30.68 14.53 3.49
C MET A 59 -30.05 15.59 2.59
N ALA A 60 -30.86 16.24 1.76
CA ALA A 60 -30.46 17.32 0.84
C ALA A 60 -29.89 18.59 1.53
N GLY A 61 -29.69 18.58 2.85
CA GLY A 61 -29.11 19.67 3.64
C GLY A 61 -27.98 19.25 4.59
N VAL A 62 -27.65 17.96 4.69
CA VAL A 62 -26.48 17.45 5.44
C VAL A 62 -25.59 16.69 4.47
N SER A 63 -25.24 17.35 3.36
CA SER A 63 -24.12 16.88 2.56
C SER A 63 -22.86 17.19 3.36
N MET A 64 -22.23 16.18 3.98
CA MET A 64 -20.80 16.32 4.30
C MET A 64 -20.13 16.80 3.02
N SER A 65 -19.44 17.94 3.09
CA SER A 65 -18.73 18.44 1.93
C SER A 65 -17.71 17.37 1.52
N LEU A 66 -17.37 17.35 0.24
CA LEU A 66 -16.42 16.36 -0.29
C LEU A 66 -15.08 16.43 0.47
N GLU A 67 -14.72 17.62 0.99
CA GLU A 67 -13.59 17.84 1.88
C GLU A 67 -13.78 17.24 3.29
N ASP A 68 -14.96 17.39 3.90
CA ASP A 68 -15.24 16.81 5.22
C ASP A 68 -15.22 15.28 5.18
N ALA A 69 -15.83 14.69 4.15
CA ALA A 69 -15.79 13.23 3.94
C ALA A 69 -14.36 12.75 3.74
N ARG A 70 -13.54 13.53 3.04
CA ARG A 70 -12.13 13.23 2.81
C ARG A 70 -11.33 13.28 4.10
N ALA A 71 -11.52 14.30 4.92
CA ALA A 71 -10.83 14.47 6.19
C ALA A 71 -11.21 13.38 7.20
N TYR A 72 -12.50 13.05 7.27
CA TYR A 72 -13.02 11.96 8.10
C TYR A 72 -12.43 10.60 7.67
N CYS A 73 -12.53 10.26 6.39
CA CYS A 73 -11.98 9.02 5.85
C CYS A 73 -10.46 8.93 5.97
N ALA A 74 -9.74 10.05 5.83
CA ALA A 74 -8.30 10.11 6.05
C ALA A 74 -7.96 9.81 7.52
N GLY A 75 -8.69 10.39 8.47
CA GLY A 75 -8.55 10.09 9.90
C GLY A 75 -8.83 8.62 10.24
N GLU A 76 -9.90 8.05 9.67
CA GLU A 76 -10.31 6.67 9.93
C GLU A 76 -9.31 5.64 9.34
N LEU A 77 -8.75 5.94 8.17
CA LEU A 77 -7.73 5.10 7.54
C LEU A 77 -6.31 5.35 8.08
N GLY A 78 -6.14 6.33 8.97
CA GLY A 78 -4.84 6.76 9.47
C GLY A 78 -3.92 7.26 8.35
N LEU A 79 -4.48 8.04 7.41
CA LEU A 79 -3.76 8.61 6.28
C LEU A 79 -3.52 10.11 6.46
N TYR A 80 -2.40 10.60 5.95
CA TYR A 80 -2.05 12.01 5.91
C TYR A 80 -1.52 12.40 4.52
N PRO A 81 -1.82 13.62 4.05
CA PRO A 81 -1.29 14.13 2.79
C PRO A 81 0.16 14.62 2.98
N GLU A 82 1.09 14.11 2.18
CA GLU A 82 2.48 14.57 2.12
C GLU A 82 2.97 14.50 0.67
N ASP A 83 3.52 15.60 0.14
CA ASP A 83 4.02 15.71 -1.23
C ASP A 83 3.01 15.31 -2.33
N GLY A 84 1.71 15.53 -2.10
CA GLY A 84 0.65 15.13 -3.05
C GLY A 84 0.27 13.64 -2.98
N HIS A 85 0.84 12.88 -2.05
CA HIS A 85 0.56 11.47 -1.82
C HIS A 85 -0.11 11.23 -0.47
N TRP A 86 -0.95 10.21 -0.40
CA TRP A 86 -1.57 9.75 0.85
C TRP A 86 -0.67 8.72 1.51
N LYS A 87 0.02 9.14 2.57
CA LYS A 87 0.88 8.28 3.40
C LYS A 87 0.12 7.84 4.64
N LYS A 88 0.53 6.72 5.23
CA LYS A 88 -0.06 6.20 6.46
C LYS A 88 0.75 6.72 7.65
N TYR A 89 0.07 7.20 8.70
CA TYR A 89 0.70 7.59 9.97
C TYR A 89 1.51 6.45 10.58
#